data_AF-I3V2S2-F1
#
_entry.id   AF-I3V2S2-F1
#
_cell.length_a   1.000
_cell.length_b   1.000
_cell.length_c   1.000
_cell.angle_alpha   90.00
_cell.angle_beta   90.00
_cell.angle_gamma   90.00
#
_symmetry.space_group_name_H-M   'P 1'
#
loop_
_entity.id
_entity.type
_entity.pdbx_description
1 polymer ?
#
loop_
_entity_poly.entity_id
_entity_poly.type
_entity_poly.pdbx_seq_one_letter_code
_entity_poly.pdbx_strand_id
1 'polypeptide(L)'
;MQHYLPELLALQGSHGRLIAAAGMRPASEGPLFLERYLDEPLESAVSRVTGASPDRNCMVEVGNLASLSAGSARIMIIAVTWLLAMRGLEWVAFTGAATLFNSFRRLGLVPTVLASADPARLQGQLDQWGTYYDQRPQVFAGNIGFGFDALKQAGMFERLGFPMLALETGHAA
;
A
#
# COMPACT_ATOMS: atom_id res chain seq x y z
N MET A 1 -10.70 -20.25 -1.64
CA MET A 1 -11.41 -19.01 -2.01
C MET A 1 -10.37 -17.90 -2.04
N GLN A 2 -9.95 -17.48 -3.22
CA GLN A 2 -8.95 -16.42 -3.37
C GLN A 2 -9.55 -15.11 -2.85
N HIS A 3 -8.94 -14.50 -1.84
CA HIS A 3 -9.36 -13.19 -1.35
C HIS A 3 -8.74 -12.13 -2.26
N TYR A 4 -9.56 -11.57 -3.14
CA TYR A 4 -9.19 -10.35 -3.84
C TYR A 4 -9.70 -9.15 -3.06
N LEU A 5 -8.89 -8.10 -2.98
CA LEU A 5 -9.36 -6.82 -2.45
C LEU A 5 -10.37 -6.21 -3.43
N PRO A 6 -11.44 -5.56 -2.93
CA PRO A 6 -12.61 -5.19 -3.72
C PRO A 6 -12.34 -4.09 -4.74
N GLU A 7 -11.52 -3.10 -4.40
CA GLU A 7 -11.13 -2.04 -5.33
C GLU A 7 -9.87 -2.46 -6.10
N LEU A 8 -9.94 -2.46 -7.43
CA LEU A 8 -8.83 -2.83 -8.29
C LEU A 8 -8.30 -1.63 -9.07
N LEU A 9 -6.98 -1.50 -9.05
CA LEU A 9 -6.20 -0.49 -9.74
C LEU A 9 -5.39 -1.16 -10.85
N ALA A 10 -5.41 -0.57 -12.03
CA ALA A 10 -4.71 -1.08 -13.20
C ALA A 10 -3.84 0.03 -13.81
N LEU A 11 -2.57 -0.26 -14.04
CA LEU A 11 -1.70 0.58 -14.84
C LEU A 11 -1.55 -0.02 -16.23
N GLN A 12 -1.85 0.79 -17.24
CA GLN A 12 -1.65 0.44 -18.64
C GLN A 12 -0.45 1.18 -19.19
N GLY A 13 0.41 0.46 -19.89
CA GLY A 13 1.52 1.04 -20.65
C GLY A 13 1.06 1.59 -21.99
N SER A 14 2.03 1.99 -22.82
CA SER A 14 1.79 2.34 -24.21
C SER A 14 1.02 1.21 -24.92
N HIS A 15 0.02 1.58 -25.72
CA HIS A 15 -0.87 0.65 -26.45
C HIS A 15 -1.88 -0.13 -25.59
N GLY A 16 -2.19 0.33 -24.37
CA GLY A 16 -3.28 -0.23 -23.55
C GLY A 16 -2.95 -1.56 -22.85
N ARG A 17 -1.69 -2.02 -22.92
CA ARG A 17 -1.27 -3.26 -22.27
C ARG A 17 -1.18 -3.07 -20.76
N LEU A 18 -1.80 -3.95 -19.97
CA LEU A 18 -1.66 -3.97 -18.51
C LEU A 18 -0.20 -4.25 -18.12
N ILE A 19 0.41 -3.33 -17.35
CA ILE A 19 1.80 -3.44 -16.89
C ILE A 19 1.91 -3.66 -15.38
N ALA A 20 0.89 -3.28 -14.62
CA ALA A 20 0.76 -3.59 -13.20
C ALA A 20 -0.72 -3.51 -12.76
N ALA A 21 -1.05 -4.23 -11.71
CA ALA A 21 -2.34 -4.17 -11.04
C ALA A 21 -2.14 -4.26 -9.52
N ALA A 22 -3.01 -3.61 -8.75
CA ALA A 22 -3.05 -3.70 -7.30
C ALA A 22 -4.51 -3.71 -6.83
N GLY A 23 -4.74 -4.30 -5.67
CA GLY A 23 -6.02 -4.22 -4.98
C GLY A 23 -5.91 -3.33 -3.76
N MET A 24 -7.03 -2.73 -3.34
CA MET A 24 -7.12 -2.03 -2.07
C MET A 24 -8.46 -2.24 -1.36
N ARG A 25 -8.45 -2.03 -0.05
CA ARG A 25 -9.64 -2.07 0.81
C ARG A 25 -9.52 -1.03 1.93
N PRO A 26 -10.42 -0.03 2.00
CA PRO A 26 -10.51 0.83 3.18
C PRO A 26 -10.87 0.03 4.43
N ALA A 27 -10.23 0.32 5.57
CA ALA A 27 -10.49 -0.39 6.83
C ALA A 27 -11.86 -0.02 7.44
N SER A 28 -12.47 1.08 6.98
CA SER A 28 -13.85 1.46 7.28
C SER A 28 -14.88 0.47 6.72
N GLU A 29 -14.52 -0.30 5.69
CA GLU A 29 -15.42 -1.27 5.03
C GLU A 29 -15.33 -2.68 5.64
N GLY A 30 -14.69 -2.81 6.81
CA GLY A 30 -14.67 -4.03 7.61
C GLY A 30 -13.27 -4.61 7.83
N PRO A 31 -13.18 -5.91 8.17
CA PRO A 31 -11.92 -6.56 8.49
C PRO A 31 -10.98 -6.61 7.28
N LEU A 32 -9.70 -6.36 7.52
CA LEU A 32 -8.64 -6.45 6.54
C LEU A 32 -8.10 -7.88 6.46
N PHE A 33 -7.59 -8.28 5.30
CA PHE A 33 -7.01 -9.62 5.15
C PHE A 33 -5.72 -9.76 5.97
N LEU A 34 -4.84 -8.73 5.93
CA LEU A 34 -3.59 -8.71 6.68
C LEU A 34 -3.76 -8.79 8.21
N GLU A 35 -4.94 -8.48 8.75
CA GLU A 35 -5.22 -8.60 10.19
C GLU A 35 -5.14 -10.05 10.67
N ARG A 36 -5.25 -11.03 9.76
CA ARG A 36 -5.02 -12.45 10.08
C ARG A 36 -3.59 -12.72 10.55
N TYR A 37 -2.63 -11.89 10.17
CA TYR A 37 -1.24 -12.00 10.62
C TYR A 37 -0.95 -11.23 11.91
N LEU A 38 -1.93 -10.46 12.41
CA LEU A 38 -1.79 -9.60 13.58
C LEU A 38 -2.56 -10.19 14.76
N ASP A 39 -2.10 -9.91 15.97
CA ASP A 39 -2.79 -10.29 17.22
C ASP A 39 -3.87 -9.28 17.62
N GLU A 40 -3.90 -8.14 16.93
CA GLU A 40 -4.73 -6.97 17.22
C GLU A 40 -5.18 -6.30 15.91
N PRO A 41 -6.23 -5.46 15.94
CA PRO A 41 -6.63 -4.65 14.79
C PRO A 41 -5.50 -3.78 14.26
N LEU A 42 -5.55 -3.43 12.96
CA LEU A 42 -4.47 -2.69 12.31
C LEU A 42 -4.13 -1.36 13.02
N GLU A 43 -5.13 -0.60 13.45
CA GLU A 43 -4.95 0.68 14.15
C GLU A 43 -4.16 0.52 15.45
N SER A 44 -4.43 -0.55 16.21
CA SER A 44 -3.72 -0.88 17.46
C SER A 44 -2.28 -1.28 17.18
N ALA A 45 -2.05 -2.11 16.16
CA ALA A 45 -0.71 -2.53 15.77
C ALA A 45 0.15 -1.34 15.30
N VAL A 46 -0.42 -0.43 14.51
CA VAL A 46 0.26 0.80 14.10
C VAL A 46 0.51 1.70 15.31
N SER A 47 -0.47 1.84 16.20
CA SER A 47 -0.32 2.65 17.40
C SER A 47 0.81 2.16 18.29
N ARG A 48 0.88 0.85 18.55
CA ARG A 48 1.91 0.22 19.36
C ARG A 48 3.33 0.44 18.80
N VAL A 49 3.49 0.38 17.48
CA VAL A 49 4.83 0.48 16.85
C VAL A 49 5.26 1.93 16.64
N THR A 50 4.33 2.85 16.39
CA THR A 50 4.65 4.22 15.98
C THR A 50 4.37 5.28 17.06
N GLY A 51 3.61 4.93 18.11
CA GLY A 51 3.12 5.87 19.11
C GLY A 51 1.99 6.79 18.62
N ALA A 52 1.59 6.67 17.34
CA ALA A 52 0.46 7.43 16.79
C ALA A 52 -0.88 6.85 17.26
N SER A 53 -1.97 7.59 17.07
CA SER A 53 -3.34 7.12 17.29
C SER A 53 -4.12 7.20 15.99
N PRO A 54 -3.89 6.26 15.04
CA PRO A 54 -4.55 6.28 13.74
C PRO A 54 -6.06 6.04 13.89
N ASP A 55 -6.87 6.83 13.20
CA ASP A 55 -8.30 6.52 13.00
C ASP A 55 -8.42 5.41 11.95
N ARG A 56 -9.10 4.32 12.31
CA ARG A 56 -9.38 3.20 11.39
C ARG A 56 -10.04 3.67 10.09
N ASN A 57 -10.86 4.71 10.12
CA ASN A 57 -11.52 5.22 8.91
C ASN A 57 -10.54 5.86 7.92
N CYS A 58 -9.36 6.27 8.38
CA CYS A 58 -8.29 6.82 7.57
C CYS A 58 -7.24 5.77 7.17
N MET A 59 -7.54 4.47 7.34
CA MET A 59 -6.62 3.38 7.03
C MET A 59 -7.06 2.56 5.82
N VAL A 60 -6.10 1.97 5.12
CA VAL A 60 -6.34 1.14 3.94
C VAL A 60 -5.35 -0.02 3.87
N GLU A 61 -5.85 -1.18 3.48
CA GLU A 61 -5.02 -2.29 3.02
C GLU A 61 -4.76 -2.17 1.52
N VAL A 62 -3.49 -2.30 1.12
CA VAL A 62 -3.10 -2.48 -0.27
C VAL A 62 -2.46 -3.85 -0.42
N GLY A 63 -2.86 -4.57 -1.45
CA GLY A 63 -2.42 -5.93 -1.69
C GLY A 63 -2.54 -6.31 -3.15
N ASN A 64 -2.39 -7.60 -3.45
CA ASN A 64 -2.58 -8.17 -4.78
C ASN A 64 -1.75 -7.46 -5.87
N LEU A 65 -0.57 -6.95 -5.49
CA LEU A 65 0.31 -6.24 -6.41
C LEU A 65 0.92 -7.23 -7.39
N ALA A 66 0.50 -7.15 -8.64
CA ALA A 66 1.09 -7.84 -9.77
C ALA A 66 1.75 -6.81 -10.69
N SER A 67 2.95 -7.10 -11.19
CA SER A 67 3.64 -6.18 -12.11
C SER A 67 4.56 -6.92 -13.06
N LEU A 68 4.74 -6.39 -14.27
CA LEU A 68 5.63 -6.99 -15.28
C LEU A 68 7.12 -6.70 -15.01
N SER A 69 7.43 -5.71 -14.18
CA SER A 69 8.79 -5.33 -13.84
C SER A 69 8.84 -4.54 -12.53
N ALA A 70 10.02 -4.47 -11.91
CA ALA A 70 10.24 -3.57 -10.77
C ALA A 70 9.98 -2.09 -11.12
N GLY A 71 10.15 -1.70 -12.38
CA GLY A 71 9.78 -0.35 -12.85
C GLY A 71 8.28 -0.12 -12.77
N SER A 72 7.49 -1.05 -13.31
CA SER A 72 6.02 -1.00 -13.26
C SER A 72 5.49 -1.06 -11.83
N ALA A 73 6.12 -1.83 -10.94
CA ALA A 73 5.81 -1.83 -9.51
C ALA A 73 6.03 -0.46 -8.86
N ARG A 74 7.14 0.22 -9.17
CA ARG A 74 7.40 1.57 -8.64
C ARG A 74 6.39 2.60 -9.12
N ILE A 75 6.01 2.56 -10.39
CA ILE A 75 4.95 3.43 -10.94
C ILE A 75 3.63 3.15 -10.21
N MET A 76 3.29 1.88 -9.96
CA MET A 76 2.10 1.52 -9.19
C MET A 76 2.16 2.07 -7.76
N ILE A 77 3.29 1.95 -7.07
CA ILE A 77 3.46 2.52 -5.73
C ILE A 77 3.21 4.04 -5.75
N ILE A 78 3.79 4.76 -6.72
CA ILE A 78 3.59 6.22 -6.85
C ILE A 78 2.11 6.54 -7.09
N ALA A 79 1.46 5.83 -8.02
CA ALA A 79 0.06 6.03 -8.35
C ALA A 79 -0.88 5.77 -7.16
N VAL A 80 -0.63 4.68 -6.43
CA VAL A 80 -1.38 4.33 -5.23
C VAL A 80 -1.15 5.37 -4.14
N THR A 81 0.09 5.74 -3.83
CA THR A 81 0.36 6.78 -2.82
C THR A 81 -0.34 8.10 -3.16
N TRP A 82 -0.31 8.53 -4.43
CA TRP A 82 -1.06 9.71 -4.87
C TRP A 82 -2.55 9.55 -4.62
N LEU A 83 -3.17 8.46 -5.11
CA LEU A 83 -4.59 8.23 -4.98
C LEU A 83 -5.06 8.19 -3.52
N LEU A 84 -4.32 7.48 -2.66
CA LEU A 84 -4.69 7.35 -1.25
C LEU A 84 -4.62 8.70 -0.54
N ALA A 85 -3.61 9.52 -0.85
CA ALA A 85 -3.51 10.88 -0.32
C ALA A 85 -4.68 11.77 -0.79
N MET A 86 -5.05 11.66 -2.08
CA MET A 86 -6.21 12.40 -2.61
C MET A 86 -7.54 11.95 -2.01
N ARG A 87 -7.62 10.71 -1.52
CA ARG A 87 -8.78 10.18 -0.78
C ARG A 87 -8.79 10.55 0.70
N GLY A 88 -7.81 11.32 1.18
CA GLY A 88 -7.72 11.72 2.58
C GLY A 88 -7.34 10.58 3.54
N LEU A 89 -6.80 9.48 3.02
CA LEU A 89 -6.33 8.37 3.85
C LEU A 89 -4.95 8.70 4.42
N GLU A 90 -4.71 8.28 5.65
CA GLU A 90 -3.50 8.62 6.41
C GLU A 90 -2.52 7.46 6.53
N TRP A 91 -3.04 6.23 6.61
CA TRP A 91 -2.21 5.04 6.81
C TRP A 91 -2.52 3.97 5.77
N VAL A 92 -1.45 3.45 5.14
CA VAL A 92 -1.52 2.28 4.28
C VAL A 92 -0.83 1.10 4.96
N ALA A 93 -1.44 -0.07 4.91
CA ALA A 93 -0.82 -1.32 5.31
C ALA A 93 -0.82 -2.31 4.15
N PHE A 94 0.22 -3.13 4.07
CA PHE A 94 0.36 -4.12 3.00
C PHE A 94 1.21 -5.30 3.44
N THR A 95 1.02 -6.44 2.80
CA THR A 95 1.87 -7.62 2.99
C THR A 95 2.77 -7.81 1.77
N GLY A 96 4.08 -7.90 1.98
CA GLY A 96 5.03 -8.01 0.87
C GLY A 96 6.32 -8.72 1.24
N ALA A 97 6.98 -9.28 0.24
CA ALA A 97 8.32 -9.85 0.35
C ALA A 97 9.41 -8.78 0.25
N ALA A 98 10.64 -9.13 0.64
CA ALA A 98 11.81 -8.23 0.57
C ALA A 98 12.07 -7.64 -0.83
N THR A 99 11.63 -8.32 -1.89
CA THR A 99 11.73 -7.83 -3.27
C THR A 99 10.90 -6.57 -3.51
N LEU A 100 9.73 -6.44 -2.88
CA LEU A 100 8.90 -5.24 -2.93
C LEU A 100 9.52 -4.08 -2.14
N PHE A 101 10.19 -4.38 -1.04
CA PHE A 101 10.90 -3.38 -0.22
C PHE A 101 11.97 -2.62 -1.02
N ASN A 102 12.64 -3.27 -1.96
CA ASN A 102 13.59 -2.60 -2.86
C ASN A 102 12.94 -1.50 -3.71
N SER A 103 11.67 -1.66 -4.09
CA SER A 103 10.92 -0.63 -4.82
C SER A 103 10.62 0.56 -3.94
N PHE A 104 10.18 0.34 -2.69
CA PHE A 104 9.97 1.41 -1.70
C PHE A 104 11.27 2.17 -1.39
N ARG A 105 12.36 1.45 -1.12
CA ARG A 105 13.67 2.06 -0.82
C ARG A 105 14.17 2.95 -1.96
N ARG A 106 13.97 2.55 -3.22
CA ARG A 106 14.35 3.36 -4.40
C ARG A 106 13.52 4.62 -4.56
N LEU A 107 12.33 4.67 -3.95
CA LEU A 107 11.46 5.83 -3.91
C LEU A 107 11.69 6.70 -2.66
N GLY A 108 12.67 6.36 -1.81
CA GLY A 108 12.90 7.04 -0.53
C GLY A 108 11.82 6.76 0.52
N LEU A 109 10.98 5.75 0.30
CA LEU A 109 9.91 5.38 1.21
C LEU A 109 10.41 4.33 2.21
N VAL A 110 10.11 4.55 3.49
CA VAL A 110 10.53 3.66 4.59
C VAL A 110 9.28 3.19 5.35
N PRO A 111 8.62 2.11 4.88
CA PRO A 111 7.52 1.52 5.61
C PRO A 111 8.02 0.82 6.87
N THR A 112 7.22 0.87 7.93
CA THR A 112 7.48 0.26 9.22
C THR A 112 6.97 -1.17 9.25
N VAL A 113 7.77 -2.12 9.75
CA VAL A 113 7.34 -3.51 9.93
C VAL A 113 6.42 -3.61 11.14
N LEU A 114 5.25 -4.23 10.97
CA LEU A 114 4.30 -4.53 12.05
C LEU A 114 4.46 -5.95 12.58
N ALA A 115 4.58 -6.93 11.69
CA ALA A 115 4.66 -8.35 12.02
C ALA A 115 5.23 -9.18 10.86
N SER A 116 5.63 -10.41 11.14
CA SER A 116 5.86 -11.43 10.11
C SER A 116 4.51 -11.91 9.56
N ALA A 117 4.39 -12.09 8.25
CA ALA A 117 3.22 -12.74 7.66
C ALA A 117 3.39 -14.26 7.71
N ASP A 118 3.30 -14.80 8.93
CA ASP A 118 3.44 -16.23 9.20
C ASP A 118 2.23 -17.00 8.64
N PRO A 119 2.43 -17.92 7.69
CA PRO A 119 1.32 -18.67 7.11
C PRO A 119 0.68 -19.65 8.09
N ALA A 120 1.31 -20.00 9.21
CA ALA A 120 0.67 -20.78 10.27
C ALA A 120 -0.57 -20.08 10.86
N ARG A 121 -0.65 -18.75 10.72
CA ARG A 121 -1.83 -17.95 11.12
C ARG A 121 -3.00 -18.09 10.14
N LEU A 122 -2.75 -18.56 8.91
CA LEU A 122 -3.78 -18.86 7.93
C LEU A 122 -4.20 -20.33 8.04
N GLN A 123 -5.13 -20.62 8.96
CA GLN A 123 -5.68 -21.94 9.24
C GLN A 123 -6.11 -22.71 7.95
N GLY A 124 -5.19 -23.48 7.35
CA GLY A 124 -5.48 -24.42 6.24
C GLY A 124 -5.44 -23.87 4.81
N GLN A 125 -4.68 -22.80 4.50
CA GLN A 125 -4.63 -22.25 3.13
C GLN A 125 -3.25 -22.24 2.46
N LEU A 126 -2.23 -22.83 3.10
CA LEU A 126 -0.83 -22.82 2.65
C LEU A 126 -0.62 -23.21 1.19
N ASP A 127 -1.25 -24.30 0.73
CA ASP A 127 -1.02 -24.87 -0.61
C ASP A 127 -1.42 -23.92 -1.77
N GLN A 128 -2.26 -22.92 -1.50
CA GLN A 128 -2.72 -21.96 -2.51
C GLN A 128 -1.71 -20.83 -2.79
N TRP A 129 -0.62 -20.73 -2.01
CA TRP A 129 0.32 -19.61 -2.08
C TRP A 129 1.65 -19.94 -2.75
N GLY A 130 1.85 -21.20 -3.17
CA GLY A 130 3.07 -21.64 -3.85
C GLY A 130 4.34 -21.25 -3.07
N THR A 131 5.27 -20.58 -3.74
CA THR A 131 6.55 -20.12 -3.16
C THR A 131 6.50 -18.73 -2.52
N TYR A 132 5.30 -18.15 -2.34
CA TYR A 132 5.16 -16.80 -1.77
C TYR A 132 5.78 -16.68 -0.37
N TYR A 133 5.51 -17.65 0.51
CA TYR A 133 6.03 -17.65 1.88
C TYR A 133 7.51 -18.01 2.00
N ASP A 134 8.10 -18.63 0.97
CA ASP A 134 9.55 -18.88 0.92
C ASP A 134 10.34 -17.57 1.01
N GLN A 135 9.74 -16.47 0.54
CA GLN A 135 10.33 -15.13 0.58
C GLN A 135 10.15 -14.42 1.94
N ARG A 136 9.59 -15.09 2.94
CA ARG A 136 9.33 -14.58 4.30
C ARG A 136 8.67 -13.19 4.29
N PRO A 137 7.44 -13.10 3.76
CA PRO A 137 6.73 -11.83 3.67
C PRO A 137 6.49 -11.24 5.06
N GLN A 138 6.40 -9.91 5.10
CA GLN A 138 6.11 -9.15 6.31
C GLN A 138 4.91 -8.25 6.09
N VAL A 139 4.21 -7.94 7.19
CA VAL A 139 3.17 -6.92 7.23
C VAL A 139 3.86 -5.59 7.53
N PHE A 140 3.58 -4.61 6.68
CA PHE A 140 4.11 -3.26 6.77
C PHE A 140 2.98 -2.25 6.97
N ALA A 141 3.32 -1.11 7.57
CA ALA A 141 2.51 0.10 7.56
C ALA A 141 3.34 1.31 7.16
N GLY A 142 2.72 2.28 6.50
CA GLY A 142 3.34 3.54 6.12
C GLY A 142 2.36 4.70 6.27
N ASN A 143 2.88 5.84 6.71
CA ASN A 143 2.14 7.09 6.69
C ASN A 143 2.08 7.61 5.25
N ILE A 144 0.87 7.80 4.74
CA ILE A 144 0.61 8.20 3.34
C ILE A 144 1.10 9.63 3.10
N GLY A 145 0.89 10.55 4.06
CA GLY A 145 1.35 11.93 3.96
C GLY A 145 2.86 12.04 3.80
N PHE A 146 3.64 11.35 4.64
CA PHE A 146 5.10 11.31 4.51
C PHE A 146 5.54 10.71 3.17
N GLY A 147 4.88 9.66 2.70
CA GLY A 147 5.18 9.07 1.40
C GLY A 147 4.84 10.01 0.25
N PHE A 148 3.72 10.72 0.34
CA PHE A 148 3.30 11.70 -0.65
C PHE A 148 4.29 12.86 -0.74
N ASP A 149 4.69 13.43 0.40
CA ASP A 149 5.64 14.53 0.45
C ASP A 149 7.01 14.14 -0.10
N ALA A 150 7.51 12.95 0.23
CA ALA A 150 8.77 12.44 -0.32
C ALA A 150 8.71 12.31 -1.85
N LEU A 151 7.62 11.77 -2.38
CA LEU A 151 7.43 11.62 -3.83
C LEU A 151 7.24 12.97 -4.54
N LYS A 152 6.54 13.90 -3.89
CA LYS A 152 6.37 15.28 -4.37
C LYS A 152 7.71 16.00 -4.44
N GLN A 153 8.52 15.95 -3.39
CA GLN A 153 9.86 16.57 -3.35
C GLN A 153 10.80 15.97 -4.40
N ALA A 154 10.66 14.68 -4.69
CA ALA A 154 11.41 14.02 -5.76
C ALA A 154 10.90 14.35 -7.18
N GLY A 155 9.80 15.11 -7.32
CA GLY A 155 9.17 15.47 -8.60
C GLY A 155 8.53 14.28 -9.32
N MET A 156 8.15 13.22 -8.59
CA MET A 156 7.64 11.99 -9.19
C MET A 156 6.25 12.15 -9.80
N PHE A 157 5.37 12.94 -9.16
CA PHE A 157 4.01 13.17 -9.65
C PHE A 157 3.99 13.93 -10.97
N GLU A 158 4.77 15.01 -11.06
CA GLU A 158 4.91 15.82 -12.28
C GLU A 158 5.47 15.00 -13.45
N ARG A 159 6.52 14.19 -13.20
CA ARG A 159 7.13 13.32 -14.22
C ARG A 159 6.16 12.27 -14.78
N LEU A 160 5.17 11.86 -13.98
CA LEU A 160 4.16 10.89 -14.39
C LEU A 160 2.84 11.54 -14.81
N GLY A 161 2.74 12.87 -14.81
CA GLY A 161 1.56 13.62 -15.22
C GLY A 161 0.39 13.54 -14.23
N PHE A 162 0.63 13.21 -12.96
CA PHE A 162 -0.41 13.27 -11.94
C PHE A 162 -0.78 14.72 -11.64
N PRO A 163 -2.08 15.07 -11.56
CA PRO A 163 -2.48 16.41 -11.22
C PRO A 163 -2.09 16.69 -9.77
N MET A 164 -1.27 17.72 -9.58
CA MET A 164 -1.07 18.32 -8.27
C MET A 164 -2.30 19.20 -8.04
N LEU A 165 -3.13 18.87 -7.04
CA LEU A 165 -4.12 19.83 -6.59
C LEU A 165 -3.33 21.07 -6.14
N ALA A 166 -3.46 22.16 -6.90
CA ALA A 166 -3.32 23.47 -6.29
C ALA A 166 -4.34 23.45 -5.15
N LEU A 167 -3.86 23.40 -3.91
CA LEU A 167 -4.65 23.92 -2.80
C LEU A 167 -4.91 25.37 -3.20
N GLU A 168 -6.05 25.62 -3.81
CA GLU A 168 -6.56 26.96 -3.98
C GLU A 168 -6.70 27.50 -2.55
N THR A 169 -5.67 28.21 -2.11
CA THR A 169 -5.78 29.20 -1.05
C THR A 169 -6.90 30.12 -1.48
N GLY A 170 -8.11 29.85 -0.99
CA GLY A 170 -9.26 30.72 -1.10
C GLY A 170 -8.85 32.09 -0.58
N HIS A 171 -8.49 32.97 -1.51
CA HIS A 171 -8.50 34.40 -1.25
C HIS A 171 -9.97 34.78 -1.33
N ALA A 172 -10.58 34.85 -0.16
CA ALA A 172 -11.80 35.61 0.03
C ALA A 172 -11.57 37.03 -0.50
N ALA A 173 -12.43 37.44 -1.42
CA ALA A 173 -12.67 38.84 -1.78
C ALA A 173 -14.14 39.12 -1.51
#